data_AF-A0A1B7MYG3-F1
#
_entry.id   AF-A0A1B7MYG3-F1
#
_cell.length_a   1.000
_cell.length_b   1.000
_cell.length_c   1.000
_cell.angle_alpha   90.00
_cell.angle_beta   90.00
_cell.angle_gamma   90.00
#
_symmetry.space_group_name_H-M   'P 1'
#
loop_
_entity.id
_entity.type
_entity.pdbx_description
1 polymer ?
#
loop_
_entity_poly.entity_id
_entity_poly.type
_entity_poly.pdbx_seq_one_letter_code
_entity_poly.pdbx_strand_id
1 'polypeptide(L)'
;RILFNEPDFVNVRSFLETTCHARSFSVIFFPKFKFHCKLNFMEMCWGYAKRVYRLNPPSSKEADLERNVVAALASIPLSTMRRFIGAYKHGLNRAQAAWAVKKYRGYRVLLEDLMAANSR
;
A
#
# COMPACT_ATOMS: atom_id res chain seq x y z
N ARG A 1 -1.22 -17.26 26.40
CA ARG A 1 -2.02 -16.19 25.75
C ARG A 1 -2.78 -15.31 26.76
N ILE A 2 -2.53 -15.46 28.07
CA ILE A 2 -3.19 -14.72 29.15
C ILE A 2 -2.54 -13.35 29.36
N LEU A 3 -1.20 -13.29 29.38
CA LEU A 3 -0.43 -12.04 29.58
C LEU A 3 -0.76 -10.90 28.59
N PHE A 4 -1.03 -11.21 27.31
CA PHE A 4 -1.31 -10.19 26.30
C PHE A 4 -2.70 -9.55 26.40
N ASN A 5 -3.59 -10.15 27.21
CA ASN A 5 -4.94 -9.66 27.44
C ASN A 5 -5.06 -8.96 28.81
N GLU A 6 -4.00 -8.95 29.60
CA GLU A 6 -3.96 -8.18 30.84
C GLU A 6 -4.08 -6.68 30.51
N PRO A 7 -4.89 -5.92 31.26
CA PRO A 7 -5.16 -4.51 30.97
C PRO A 7 -3.88 -3.65 30.95
N ASP A 8 -2.87 -4.05 31.72
CA ASP A 8 -1.54 -3.43 31.77
C ASP A 8 -0.76 -3.53 30.46
N PHE A 9 -1.09 -4.46 29.56
CA PHE A 9 -0.45 -4.59 28.24
C PHE A 9 -1.33 -4.06 27.10
N VAL A 10 -2.66 -4.03 27.28
CA VAL A 10 -3.60 -3.57 26.25
C VAL A 10 -3.67 -2.06 26.18
N ASN A 11 -3.52 -1.36 27.31
CA ASN A 11 -3.62 0.11 27.37
C ASN A 11 -2.27 0.84 27.26
N VAL A 12 -1.15 0.12 27.10
CA VAL A 12 0.17 0.72 26.97
C VAL A 12 0.47 1.02 25.50
N ARG A 13 0.78 2.28 25.22
CA ARG A 13 1.23 2.73 23.91
C ARG A 13 2.49 1.95 23.52
N SER A 14 2.51 1.39 22.32
CA SER A 14 3.68 0.64 21.85
C SER A 14 4.92 1.54 21.74
N PHE A 15 6.10 0.94 21.81
CA PHE A 15 7.36 1.65 21.58
C PHE A 15 7.39 2.29 20.17
N LEU A 16 6.80 1.63 19.18
CA LEU A 16 6.65 2.15 17.82
C LEU A 16 5.79 3.41 17.81
N GLU A 17 4.62 3.39 18.45
CA GLU A 17 3.75 4.57 18.56
C GLU A 17 4.46 5.71 19.28
N THR A 18 5.15 5.43 20.38
CA THR A 18 5.86 6.45 21.16
C THR A 18 6.97 7.10 20.34
N THR A 19 7.76 6.29 19.62
CA THR A 19 8.84 6.78 18.75
C THR A 19 8.30 7.60 17.57
N CYS A 20 7.21 7.16 16.95
CA CYS A 20 6.56 7.88 15.86
C CYS A 20 5.93 9.19 16.35
N HIS A 21 5.23 9.18 17.49
CA HIS A 21 4.62 10.37 18.08
C HIS A 21 5.67 11.42 18.47
N ALA A 22 6.83 11.01 19.00
CA ALA A 22 7.94 11.91 19.30
C ALA A 22 8.47 12.66 18.06
N ARG A 23 8.24 12.10 16.86
CA ARG A 23 8.58 12.71 15.56
C ARG A 23 7.37 13.28 14.82
N SER A 24 6.24 13.45 15.52
CA SER A 24 4.98 13.95 14.96
C SER A 24 4.37 13.08 13.85
N PHE A 25 4.69 11.78 13.83
CA PHE A 25 4.06 10.81 12.94
C PHE A 25 2.92 10.04 13.64
N SER A 26 1.81 9.86 12.93
CA SER A 26 0.71 9.00 13.36
C SER A 26 0.93 7.57 12.88
N VAL A 27 0.82 6.59 13.79
CA VAL A 27 0.86 5.17 13.44
C VAL A 27 -0.55 4.68 13.14
N ILE A 28 -0.72 3.96 12.03
CA ILE A 28 -1.99 3.34 11.64
C ILE A 28 -1.82 1.84 11.76
N PHE A 29 -2.55 1.22 12.68
CA PHE A 29 -2.57 -0.24 12.82
C PHE A 29 -3.63 -0.87 11.93
N PHE A 30 -3.22 -1.86 11.16
CA PHE A 30 -4.14 -2.66 10.35
C PHE A 30 -4.67 -3.85 11.16
N PRO A 31 -5.99 -4.15 11.15
CA PRO A 31 -6.54 -5.29 11.88
C PRO A 31 -5.94 -6.62 11.39
N LYS A 32 -5.49 -7.48 12.32
CA LYS A 32 -4.93 -8.81 12.02
C LYS A 32 -5.90 -9.70 11.20
N PHE A 33 -7.21 -9.55 11.33
CA PHE A 33 -8.20 -10.35 10.56
C PHE A 33 -8.46 -9.84 9.13
N LYS A 34 -7.65 -8.90 8.63
CA LYS A 34 -7.63 -8.46 7.22
C LYS A 34 -6.34 -8.88 6.50
N PHE A 35 -5.73 -10.00 6.88
CA PHE A 35 -4.72 -10.68 6.04
C PHE A 35 -5.39 -11.31 4.81
N HIS A 36 -5.71 -10.46 3.85
CA HIS A 36 -5.67 -10.84 2.46
C HIS A 36 -4.51 -10.04 1.87
N CYS A 37 -3.37 -10.70 1.63
CA CYS A 37 -2.14 -10.15 1.02
C CYS A 37 -2.35 -9.68 -0.43
N LYS A 38 -3.42 -8.94 -0.69
CA LYS A 38 -3.84 -8.56 -2.04
C LYS A 38 -3.90 -7.07 -2.28
N LEU A 39 -3.86 -6.17 -1.29
CA LEU A 39 -4.08 -4.75 -1.56
C LEU A 39 -3.53 -3.76 -0.50
N ASN A 40 -2.31 -3.95 0.01
CA ASN A 40 -1.55 -2.77 0.44
C ASN A 40 -1.06 -2.04 -0.83
N PHE A 41 -1.19 -0.71 -0.90
CA PHE A 41 -0.68 0.08 -2.04
C PHE A 41 0.80 -0.27 -2.35
N MET A 42 1.56 -0.58 -1.30
CA MET A 42 2.92 -1.08 -1.40
C MET A 42 3.03 -2.39 -2.18
N GLU A 43 2.10 -3.35 -2.04
CA GLU A 43 2.13 -4.62 -2.77
C GLU A 43 1.99 -4.42 -4.28
N MET A 44 1.17 -3.46 -4.71
CA MET A 44 1.07 -3.13 -6.13
C MET A 44 2.35 -2.47 -6.63
N CYS A 45 2.92 -1.54 -5.87
CA CYS A 45 4.22 -0.92 -6.19
C CYS A 45 5.30 -1.98 -6.35
N TRP A 46 5.37 -2.93 -5.40
CA TRP A 46 6.25 -4.08 -5.48
C TRP A 46 5.96 -4.98 -6.68
N GLY A 47 4.68 -5.19 -7.03
CA GLY A 47 4.30 -5.93 -8.22
C GLY A 47 4.82 -5.29 -9.52
N TYR A 48 4.70 -3.97 -9.64
CA TYR A 48 5.23 -3.21 -10.77
C TYR A 48 6.75 -3.26 -10.82
N ALA A 49 7.42 -2.92 -9.71
CA ALA A 49 8.88 -2.95 -9.62
C ALA A 49 9.45 -4.35 -9.94
N LYS A 50 8.84 -5.42 -9.41
CA LYS A 50 9.26 -6.80 -9.75
C LYS A 50 9.11 -7.11 -11.23
N ARG A 51 8.07 -6.61 -11.90
CA ARG A 51 7.91 -6.80 -13.35
C ARG A 51 9.04 -6.10 -14.12
N VAL A 52 9.36 -4.85 -13.77
CA VAL A 52 10.44 -4.08 -14.43
C VAL A 52 11.78 -4.73 -14.16
N TYR A 53 12.05 -5.11 -12.91
CA TYR A 53 13.28 -5.78 -12.51
C TYR A 53 13.55 -7.06 -13.31
N ARG A 54 12.51 -7.86 -13.59
CA ARG A 54 12.62 -9.10 -14.39
C ARG A 54 13.01 -8.89 -15.85
N LEU A 55 12.96 -7.65 -16.36
CA LEU A 55 13.43 -7.31 -17.70
C LEU A 55 14.95 -7.08 -17.75
N ASN A 56 15.59 -6.88 -16.59
CA ASN A 56 17.02 -6.73 -16.50
C ASN A 56 17.72 -8.08 -16.73
N PRO A 57 18.95 -8.09 -17.27
CA PRO A 57 19.73 -9.31 -17.40
C PRO A 57 20.00 -9.93 -16.02
N PRO A 58 20.08 -11.27 -15.94
CA PRO A 58 20.47 -11.95 -14.71
C PRO A 58 21.89 -11.54 -14.31
N SER A 59 22.08 -11.18 -13.04
CA SER A 59 23.40 -10.93 -12.45
C SER A 59 23.48 -11.63 -11.10
N SER A 60 24.69 -12.06 -10.71
CA SER A 60 25.00 -12.60 -9.40
C SER A 60 25.69 -11.57 -8.48
N LYS A 61 26.02 -10.39 -9.01
CA LYS A 61 26.73 -9.34 -8.26
C LYS A 61 25.74 -8.49 -7.48
N GLU A 62 25.94 -8.40 -6.16
CA GLU A 62 25.08 -7.61 -5.27
C GLU A 62 24.90 -6.16 -5.74
N ALA A 63 25.98 -5.51 -6.16
CA ALA A 63 25.94 -4.14 -6.68
C ALA A 63 25.05 -3.98 -7.94
N ASP A 64 24.92 -5.01 -8.76
CA ASP A 64 24.02 -4.98 -9.92
C ASP A 64 22.57 -5.20 -9.47
N LEU A 65 22.35 -6.13 -8.53
CA LEU A 65 21.03 -6.40 -7.95
C LEU A 65 20.47 -5.14 -7.27
N GLU A 66 21.27 -4.47 -6.45
CA GLU A 66 20.88 -3.25 -5.73
C GLU A 66 20.51 -2.12 -6.71
N ARG A 67 21.39 -1.83 -7.68
CA ARG A 67 21.14 -0.82 -8.71
C ARG A 67 19.87 -1.12 -9.51
N ASN A 68 19.66 -2.38 -9.87
CA ASN A 68 18.48 -2.82 -10.61
C ASN A 68 17.20 -2.69 -9.79
N VAL A 69 17.22 -2.98 -8.48
CA VAL A 69 16.06 -2.80 -7.59
C VAL A 69 15.73 -1.32 -7.44
N VAL A 70 16.73 -0.48 -7.21
CA VAL A 70 16.54 0.98 -7.07
C VAL A 70 15.97 1.58 -8.35
N ALA A 71 16.52 1.21 -9.52
CA ALA A 71 16.02 1.65 -10.81
C ALA A 71 14.57 1.17 -11.06
N ALA A 72 14.25 -0.08 -10.72
CA ALA A 72 12.90 -0.62 -10.88
C ALA A 72 11.89 0.08 -9.96
N LEU A 73 12.27 0.44 -8.73
CA LEU A 73 11.41 1.21 -7.83
C LEU A 73 11.20 2.65 -8.31
N ALA A 74 12.25 3.29 -8.84
CA ALA A 74 12.16 4.64 -9.42
C ALA A 74 11.27 4.70 -10.67
N SER A 75 11.12 3.58 -11.38
CA SER A 75 10.27 3.50 -12.58
C SER A 75 8.76 3.51 -12.30
N ILE A 76 8.33 3.38 -11.03
CA ILE A 76 6.90 3.29 -10.70
C ILE A 76 6.21 4.62 -11.02
N PRO A 77 5.17 4.63 -11.89
CA PRO A 77 4.50 5.88 -12.24
C PRO A 77 3.75 6.47 -11.04
N LEU A 78 4.01 7.74 -10.74
CA LEU A 78 3.28 8.51 -9.70
C LEU A 78 1.76 8.53 -9.92
N SER A 79 1.31 8.43 -11.17
CA SER A 79 -0.12 8.31 -11.50
C SER A 79 -0.76 7.06 -10.88
N THR A 80 -0.04 5.94 -10.88
CA THR A 80 -0.47 4.69 -10.25
C THR A 80 -0.65 4.88 -8.74
N MET A 81 0.24 5.65 -8.11
CA MET A 81 0.17 5.95 -6.68
C MET A 81 -1.03 6.82 -6.33
N ARG A 82 -1.20 7.92 -7.07
CA ARG A 82 -2.29 8.88 -6.86
C ARG A 82 -3.67 8.26 -7.06
N ARG A 83 -3.84 7.38 -8.05
CA ARG A 83 -5.13 6.70 -8.30
C ARG A 83 -5.58 5.82 -7.13
N PHE A 84 -4.65 5.13 -6.46
CA PHE A 84 -4.98 4.31 -5.29
C PHE A 84 -5.34 5.15 -4.08
N ILE A 85 -4.54 6.19 -3.80
CA ILE A 85 -4.81 7.10 -2.69
C ILE A 85 -6.16 7.81 -2.89
N GLY A 86 -6.47 8.23 -4.11
CA GLY A 86 -7.78 8.80 -4.47
C GLY A 86 -8.93 7.84 -4.16
N ALA A 87 -8.83 6.57 -4.56
CA ALA A 87 -9.87 5.58 -4.28
C ALA A 87 -10.18 5.45 -2.77
N TYR A 88 -9.15 5.43 -1.92
CA TYR A 88 -9.33 5.39 -0.47
C TYR A 88 -9.93 6.68 0.10
N LYS A 89 -9.51 7.85 -0.41
CA LYS A 89 -10.10 9.15 -0.01
C LYS A 89 -11.60 9.23 -0.29
N HIS A 90 -12.08 8.55 -1.33
CA HIS A 90 -13.49 8.51 -1.69
C HIS A 90 -14.26 7.34 -1.05
N GLY A 91 -13.72 6.71 0.00
CA GLY A 91 -14.42 5.66 0.74
C GLY A 91 -14.67 4.38 -0.05
N LEU A 92 -14.04 4.21 -1.21
CA LEU A 92 -14.18 2.98 -1.99
C LEU A 92 -13.60 1.82 -1.18
N ASN A 93 -14.40 0.78 -1.05
CA ASN A 93 -13.95 -0.43 -0.40
C ASN A 93 -12.91 -1.15 -1.28
N ARG A 94 -12.22 -2.13 -0.69
CA ARG A 94 -11.08 -2.81 -1.28
C ARG A 94 -11.37 -3.44 -2.66
N ALA A 95 -12.57 -3.98 -2.87
CA ALA A 95 -12.98 -4.59 -4.14
C ALA A 95 -13.27 -3.54 -5.21
N GLN A 96 -13.92 -2.45 -4.81
CA GLN A 96 -14.24 -1.33 -5.69
C GLN A 96 -12.98 -0.60 -6.16
N ALA A 97 -12.01 -0.36 -5.28
CA ALA A 97 -10.75 0.29 -5.65
C ALA A 97 -9.94 -0.54 -6.66
N ALA A 98 -9.83 -1.86 -6.45
CA ALA A 98 -9.14 -2.77 -7.37
C ALA A 98 -9.85 -2.87 -8.73
N TRP A 99 -11.19 -2.97 -8.72
CA TRP A 99 -12.00 -2.96 -9.93
C TRP A 99 -11.86 -1.65 -10.69
N ALA A 100 -11.93 -0.51 -10.00
CA ALA A 100 -11.81 0.82 -10.57
C ALA A 100 -10.45 1.01 -11.26
N VAL A 101 -9.36 0.62 -10.60
CA VAL A 101 -8.01 0.66 -11.18
C VAL A 101 -7.89 -0.22 -12.43
N LYS A 102 -8.56 -1.39 -12.46
CA LYS A 102 -8.56 -2.31 -13.61
C LYS A 102 -9.43 -1.81 -14.75
N LYS A 103 -10.60 -1.26 -14.45
CA LYS A 103 -11.60 -0.74 -15.40
C LYS A 103 -11.12 0.55 -16.08
N TYR A 104 -10.52 1.45 -15.31
CA TYR A 104 -10.10 2.79 -15.77
C TYR A 104 -8.60 2.90 -16.01
N ARG A 105 -8.00 1.89 -16.67
CA ARG A 105 -6.55 1.83 -16.92
C ARG A 105 -5.97 3.03 -17.68
N GLY A 106 -6.80 3.79 -18.40
CA GLY A 106 -6.40 5.00 -19.18
C GLY A 106 -6.90 6.35 -18.65
N TYR A 107 -7.81 6.38 -17.66
CA TYR A 107 -8.35 7.63 -17.13
C TYR A 107 -7.56 8.06 -15.89
N ARG A 108 -7.17 9.35 -15.83
CA ARG A 108 -6.41 9.92 -14.70
C ARG A 108 -7.29 10.16 -13.46
N VAL A 109 -8.61 10.20 -13.65
CA VAL A 109 -9.62 10.43 -12.62
C VAL A 109 -10.57 9.24 -12.62
N LEU A 110 -10.92 8.74 -11.43
CA LEU A 110 -11.99 7.74 -11.30
C LEU A 110 -13.30 8.43 -11.67
N LEU A 111 -14.06 7.86 -12.62
CA LEU A 111 -15.29 8.45 -13.13
C LEU A 111 -16.28 8.69 -11.98
N GLU A 112 -16.92 9.86 -11.95
CA GLU A 112 -17.89 10.29 -10.93
C GLU A 112 -19.01 9.26 -10.67
N ASP A 113 -19.36 8.46 -11.66
CA ASP A 113 -20.35 7.38 -11.54
C ASP A 113 -20.00 6.31 -10.49
N LEU A 114 -18.71 6.04 -10.26
CA LEU A 114 -18.24 5.13 -9.21
C LEU A 114 -18.38 5.74 -7.81
N MET A 115 -18.39 7.07 -7.73
CA MET A 115 -18.48 7.84 -6.50
C MET A 115 -19.94 7.99 -6.04
N ALA A 116 -20.90 8.00 -6.95
CA ALA A 116 -22.34 8.14 -6.65
C ALA A 116 -23.00 6.84 -6.10
N ALA A 117 -22.38 5.67 -6.31
CA ALA A 117 -22.97 4.38 -5.91
C ALA A 117 -22.77 4.01 -4.41
N ASN A 118 -21.91 4.73 -3.68
CA ASN A 118 -21.58 4.45 -2.27
C ASN A 118 -22.19 5.47 -1.28
N SER A 119 -22.98 6.43 -1.75
CA SER A 119 -23.63 7.47 -0.95
C SER A 119 -25.10 7.15 -0.60
N ARG A 120 -25.44 5.86 -0.43
CA ARG A 120 -26.71 5.42 0.17
C ARG A 120 -26.43 4.47 1.32
#